data_AF-A0A6A6MJ79-F1
#
_entry.id   AF-A0A6A6MJ79-F1
#
_cell.length_a   1.000
_cell.length_b   1.000
_cell.length_c   1.000
_cell.angle_alpha   90.00
_cell.angle_beta   90.00
_cell.angle_gamma   90.00
#
_symmetry.space_group_name_H-M   'P 1'
#
loop_
_entity.id
_entity.type
_entity.pdbx_description
1 polymer ?
#
loop_
_entity_poly.entity_id
_entity_poly.type
_entity_poly.pdbx_seq_one_letter_code
_entity_poly.pdbx_strand_id
1 'polypeptide(L)'
;MAAEMICRDDDEEVPSHRNMSTTSRHVFGDNLEQPAFSISIIENMKEEYGLFVWPCSVILAEYIWQQRERFSGAAVVELGAGTSLPGLTAATLGSDVTLTDDSNRLEVLDNIRKVCELNKLECKVIIMIINDRFSISYHHWP
;
A
#
# COMPACT_ATOMS: atom_id res chain seq x y z
N MET A 1 -34.00 39.39 -40.74
CA MET A 1 -33.04 38.40 -41.30
C MET A 1 -31.67 38.80 -40.76
N ALA A 2 -30.91 38.00 -40.02
CA ALA A 2 -30.91 36.56 -39.73
C ALA A 2 -30.46 36.38 -38.25
N ALA A 3 -31.20 35.62 -37.45
CA ALA A 3 -30.98 34.21 -37.09
C ALA A 3 -29.90 34.02 -35.99
N GLU A 4 -30.37 33.55 -34.83
CA GLU A 4 -29.61 33.06 -33.68
C GLU A 4 -28.61 31.96 -34.10
N MET A 5 -27.41 31.96 -33.51
CA MET A 5 -26.53 30.80 -33.52
C MET A 5 -26.10 30.49 -32.09
N ILE A 6 -26.64 29.38 -31.60
CA ILE A 6 -26.42 28.73 -30.32
C ILE A 6 -25.17 27.83 -30.40
N CYS A 7 -24.45 27.74 -29.27
CA CYS A 7 -23.43 26.75 -28.87
C CYS A 7 -22.07 26.75 -29.59
N ARG A 8 -20.97 26.83 -28.81
CA ARG A 8 -20.41 25.67 -28.08
C ARG A 8 -19.37 26.17 -27.06
N ASP A 9 -19.67 25.96 -25.79
CA ASP A 9 -18.65 25.77 -24.77
C ASP A 9 -17.98 24.43 -25.11
N ASP A 10 -16.77 24.47 -25.64
CA ASP A 10 -15.88 23.31 -25.65
C ASP A 10 -14.63 23.74 -24.86
N ASP A 11 -14.83 23.91 -23.54
CA ASP A 11 -13.78 23.58 -22.58
C ASP A 11 -13.39 22.13 -22.86
N GLU A 12 -12.37 21.91 -23.69
CA GLU A 12 -11.69 20.62 -23.73
C GLU A 12 -11.00 20.43 -22.37
N GLU A 13 -11.79 19.97 -21.38
CA GLU A 13 -11.27 19.24 -20.24
C GLU A 13 -10.47 18.07 -20.81
N VAL A 14 -9.15 18.22 -20.82
CA VAL A 14 -8.21 17.13 -21.01
C VAL A 14 -8.64 16.02 -20.05
N PRO A 15 -9.03 14.83 -20.54
CA PRO A 15 -9.56 13.80 -19.67
C PRO A 15 -8.52 13.47 -18.62
N SER A 16 -8.82 13.79 -17.36
CA SER A 16 -8.02 13.33 -16.23
C SER A 16 -7.70 11.86 -16.44
N HIS A 17 -6.41 11.52 -16.47
CA HIS A 17 -5.96 10.14 -16.59
C HIS A 17 -6.70 9.33 -15.53
N ARG A 18 -7.69 8.52 -15.94
CA ARG A 18 -8.36 7.59 -15.05
C ARG A 18 -7.29 6.63 -14.54
N ASN A 19 -6.81 6.84 -13.32
CA ASN A 19 -6.04 5.85 -12.58
C ASN A 19 -6.90 4.59 -12.50
N MET A 20 -6.54 3.57 -13.28
CA MET A 20 -7.23 2.28 -13.27
C MET A 20 -6.74 1.50 -12.06
N SER A 21 -7.17 1.90 -10.88
CA SER A 21 -6.94 1.11 -9.66
C SER A 21 -7.85 -0.11 -9.66
N THR A 22 -7.31 -1.27 -9.33
CA THR A 22 -8.06 -2.49 -9.07
C THR A 22 -8.00 -2.84 -7.59
N THR A 23 -8.97 -3.59 -7.11
CA THR A 23 -8.94 -4.13 -5.75
C THR A 23 -8.78 -5.64 -5.81
N SER A 24 -7.64 -6.14 -5.34
CA SER A 24 -7.43 -7.58 -5.11
C SER A 24 -7.86 -7.97 -3.70
N ARG A 25 -8.13 -9.27 -3.51
CA ARG A 25 -8.51 -9.85 -2.23
C ARG A 25 -7.61 -11.03 -1.92
N HIS A 26 -6.89 -10.95 -0.80
CA HIS A 26 -6.01 -11.98 -0.28
C HIS A 26 -6.70 -12.67 0.90
N VAL A 27 -6.75 -13.99 0.90
CA VAL A 27 -7.54 -14.79 1.85
C VAL A 27 -6.60 -15.66 2.67
N PHE A 28 -6.78 -15.66 3.99
CA PHE A 28 -5.95 -16.40 4.94
C PHE A 28 -6.82 -17.33 5.79
N GLY A 29 -6.35 -18.56 6.00
CA GLY A 29 -7.06 -19.58 6.75
C GLY A 29 -6.41 -20.95 6.60
N ASP A 30 -6.71 -21.87 7.54
CA ASP A 30 -6.23 -23.26 7.46
C ASP A 30 -7.00 -24.07 6.39
N ASN A 31 -8.20 -23.62 6.02
CA ASN A 31 -9.03 -24.17 4.95
C ASN A 31 -9.61 -23.02 4.09
N LEU A 32 -9.46 -23.12 2.77
CA LEU A 32 -9.98 -22.13 1.81
C LEU A 32 -11.51 -22.05 1.77
N GLU A 33 -12.22 -23.10 2.18
CA GLU A 33 -13.70 -23.09 2.25
C GLU A 33 -14.23 -22.31 3.46
N GLN A 34 -13.41 -22.15 4.50
CA GLN A 34 -13.73 -21.43 5.73
C GLN A 34 -12.55 -20.55 6.14
N PRO A 35 -12.33 -19.44 5.41
CA PRO A 35 -11.20 -18.57 5.68
C PRO A 35 -11.32 -17.89 7.04
N ALA A 36 -10.19 -17.68 7.71
CA ALA A 36 -10.13 -16.95 8.97
C ALA A 36 -10.37 -15.44 8.75
N PHE A 37 -9.74 -14.86 7.73
CA PHE A 37 -9.97 -13.49 7.31
C PHE A 37 -9.51 -13.24 5.87
N SER A 38 -9.76 -12.04 5.38
CA SER A 38 -9.30 -11.58 4.08
C SER A 38 -8.89 -10.12 4.13
N ILE A 39 -7.88 -9.75 3.34
CA ILE A 39 -7.42 -8.37 3.18
C ILE A 39 -7.67 -7.94 1.74
N SER A 40 -8.29 -6.78 1.58
CA SER A 40 -8.50 -6.13 0.29
C SER A 40 -7.42 -5.08 0.04
N ILE A 41 -6.75 -5.17 -1.10
CA ILE A 41 -5.63 -4.27 -1.45
C ILE A 41 -6.00 -3.47 -2.68
N ILE A 42 -5.72 -2.17 -2.65
CA ILE A 42 -5.84 -1.29 -3.81
C ILE A 42 -4.48 -1.30 -4.52
N GLU A 43 -4.49 -1.68 -5.80
CA GLU A 43 -3.30 -1.71 -6.64
C GLU A 43 -3.50 -0.94 -7.94
N ASN A 44 -2.43 -0.34 -8.46
CA ASN A 44 -2.40 0.39 -9.72
C ASN A 44 -1.40 -0.27 -10.68
N MET A 45 -1.93 -0.93 -11.71
CA MET A 45 -1.13 -1.65 -12.70
C MET A 45 -0.41 -0.75 -13.72
N LYS A 46 -0.65 0.57 -13.69
CA LYS A 46 -0.04 1.53 -14.62
C LYS A 46 1.08 2.37 -14.01
N GLU A 47 1.25 2.36 -12.69
CA GLU A 47 2.26 3.19 -12.03
C GLU A 47 3.59 2.45 -11.86
N GLU A 48 4.69 3.19 -11.90
CA GLU A 48 6.00 2.60 -12.16
C GLU A 48 6.49 1.72 -11.01
N TYR A 49 6.27 2.04 -9.73
CA TYR A 49 6.67 1.18 -8.59
C TYR A 49 5.86 1.54 -7.32
N GLY A 50 5.62 0.59 -6.41
CA GLY A 50 5.07 0.84 -5.06
C GLY A 50 3.54 0.67 -4.90
N LEU A 51 2.78 0.73 -6.00
CA LEU A 51 1.32 0.51 -5.99
C LEU A 51 0.90 -0.86 -6.55
N PHE A 52 1.82 -1.79 -6.73
CA PHE A 52 1.56 -3.16 -7.16
C PHE A 52 1.92 -4.15 -6.04
N VAL A 53 1.14 -5.23 -5.91
CA VAL A 53 1.42 -6.30 -4.94
C VAL A 53 2.53 -7.21 -5.47
N TRP A 54 3.73 -7.07 -4.94
CA TRP A 54 4.85 -7.92 -5.30
C TRP A 54 4.66 -9.37 -4.82
N PRO A 55 5.14 -10.39 -5.56
CA PRO A 55 5.04 -11.78 -5.12
C PRO A 55 5.64 -12.03 -3.72
N CYS A 56 6.76 -11.36 -3.39
CA CYS A 56 7.36 -11.45 -2.05
C CYS A 56 6.45 -10.92 -0.94
N SER A 57 5.61 -9.93 -1.23
CA SER A 57 4.63 -9.38 -0.29
C SER A 57 3.57 -10.43 0.07
N VAL A 58 3.08 -11.17 -0.93
CA VAL A 58 2.13 -12.27 -0.72
C VAL A 58 2.75 -13.39 0.11
N ILE A 59 3.98 -13.79 -0.21
CA ILE A 59 4.69 -14.85 0.53
C ILE A 59 4.97 -14.44 1.98
N LEU A 60 5.36 -13.18 2.22
CA LEU A 60 5.60 -12.68 3.58
C LEU A 60 4.29 -12.61 4.39
N ALA A 61 3.19 -12.17 3.77
CA ALA A 61 1.88 -12.15 4.42
C ALA A 61 1.42 -13.56 4.82
N GLU A 62 1.64 -14.55 3.95
CA GLU A 62 1.36 -15.95 4.28
C GLU A 62 2.23 -16.44 5.44
N TYR A 63 3.52 -16.12 5.44
CA TYR A 63 4.41 -16.46 6.57
C TYR A 63 3.92 -15.84 7.89
N ILE A 64 3.48 -14.58 7.88
CA ILE A 64 2.91 -13.91 9.07
C ILE A 64 1.68 -14.66 9.58
N TRP A 65 0.77 -15.08 8.68
CA TRP A 65 -0.39 -15.90 9.03
C TRP A 65 0.01 -17.24 9.66
N GLN A 66 0.97 -17.94 9.06
CA GLN A 66 1.47 -19.22 9.59
C GLN A 66 2.18 -19.06 10.94
N GLN A 67 2.72 -17.87 11.23
CA GLN A 67 3.39 -17.53 12.49
C GLN A 67 2.55 -16.62 13.38
N ARG A 68 1.22 -16.60 13.22
CA ARG A 68 0.30 -15.64 13.85
C ARG A 68 0.47 -15.45 15.35
N GLU A 69 0.80 -16.50 16.09
CA GLU A 69 1.05 -16.43 17.53
C GLU A 69 2.21 -15.49 17.88
N ARG A 70 3.24 -15.41 17.03
CA ARG A 70 4.39 -14.50 17.20
C ARG A 70 4.03 -13.03 17.01
N PHE A 71 3.01 -12.76 16.20
CA PHE A 71 2.61 -11.40 15.81
C PHE A 71 1.49 -10.84 16.70
N SER A 72 0.69 -11.69 17.34
CA SER A 72 -0.38 -11.22 18.22
C SER A 72 0.16 -10.35 19.36
N GLY A 73 -0.33 -9.12 19.47
CA GLY A 73 0.11 -8.13 20.47
C GLY A 73 1.52 -7.58 20.28
N ALA A 74 2.23 -7.94 19.20
CA ALA A 74 3.57 -7.45 18.92
C ALA A 74 3.56 -6.03 18.35
N ALA A 75 4.61 -5.26 18.61
CA ALA A 75 4.88 -4.00 17.89
C ALA A 75 5.64 -4.33 16.59
N VAL A 76 5.11 -3.92 15.44
CA VAL A 76 5.64 -4.25 14.12
C VAL A 76 5.87 -2.98 13.32
N VAL A 77 7.03 -2.89 12.66
CA VAL A 77 7.33 -1.82 11.69
C VAL A 77 7.56 -2.46 10.32
N GLU A 78 6.81 -2.02 9.32
CA GLU A 78 7.03 -2.41 7.92
C GLU A 78 7.77 -1.28 7.19
N LEU A 79 8.93 -1.61 6.61
CA LEU A 79 9.76 -0.69 5.83
C LEU A 79 9.51 -0.89 4.33
N GLY A 80 9.19 0.18 3.61
CA GLY A 80 8.84 0.09 2.19
C GLY A 80 7.54 -0.68 1.98
N ALA A 81 6.50 -0.27 2.71
CA ALA A 81 5.25 -1.00 2.79
C ALA A 81 4.52 -1.12 1.44
N GLY A 82 4.67 -0.14 0.53
CA GLY A 82 4.00 -0.15 -0.77
C GLY A 82 2.48 -0.27 -0.63
N THR A 83 1.94 -1.45 -0.95
CA THR A 83 0.52 -1.78 -0.78
C THR A 83 0.14 -2.30 0.61
N SER A 84 1.12 -2.52 1.48
CA SER A 84 1.01 -2.86 2.91
C SER A 84 0.43 -4.22 3.26
N LEU A 85 0.34 -5.16 2.31
CA LEU A 85 -0.29 -6.46 2.57
C LEU A 85 0.28 -7.20 3.81
N PRO A 86 1.61 -7.31 4.03
CA PRO A 86 2.17 -7.98 5.20
C PRO A 86 1.84 -7.27 6.51
N GLY A 87 1.98 -5.93 6.56
CA GLY A 87 1.63 -5.14 7.73
C GLY A 87 0.15 -5.18 8.06
N LEU A 88 -0.74 -5.15 7.06
CA LEU A 88 -2.18 -5.35 7.24
C LEU A 88 -2.49 -6.75 7.79
N THR A 89 -1.76 -7.79 7.37
CA THR A 89 -1.87 -9.14 7.94
C THR A 89 -1.49 -9.16 9.41
N ALA A 90 -0.36 -8.54 9.77
CA ALA A 90 0.05 -8.44 11.17
C ALA A 90 -0.99 -7.67 12.02
N ALA A 91 -1.50 -6.55 11.50
CA ALA A 91 -2.54 -5.75 12.17
C ALA A 91 -3.83 -6.55 12.40
N THR A 92 -4.26 -7.33 11.40
CA THR A 92 -5.44 -8.20 11.52
C THR A 92 -5.27 -9.25 12.63
N LEU A 93 -4.03 -9.68 12.89
CA LEU A 93 -3.68 -10.64 13.95
C LEU A 93 -3.50 -9.98 15.32
N GLY A 94 -3.70 -8.66 15.43
CA GLY A 94 -3.63 -7.90 16.67
C GLY A 94 -2.27 -7.27 16.97
N SER A 95 -1.37 -7.13 15.99
CA SER A 95 -0.15 -6.34 16.16
C SER A 95 -0.44 -4.82 16.20
N ASP A 96 0.38 -4.06 16.94
CA ASP A 96 0.47 -2.59 16.81
C ASP A 96 1.43 -2.27 15.65
N VAL A 97 0.85 -1.94 14.49
CA VAL A 97 1.60 -1.82 13.23
C VAL A 97 1.89 -0.37 12.88
N THR A 98 3.15 -0.12 12.54
CA THR A 98 3.61 1.11 11.89
C THR A 98 4.06 0.80 10.46
N LEU A 99 3.38 1.37 9.49
CA LEU A 99 3.66 1.26 8.06
C LEU A 99 4.50 2.46 7.63
N THR A 100 5.59 2.21 6.89
CA THR A 100 6.49 3.26 6.42
C THR A 100 6.84 3.09 4.95
N ASP A 101 6.97 4.21 4.24
CA ASP A 101 7.45 4.26 2.86
C ASP A 101 8.19 5.58 2.60
N ASP A 102 8.79 5.73 1.42
CA ASP A 102 9.56 6.91 1.03
C ASP A 102 8.70 8.18 1.05
N SER A 103 9.17 9.18 1.77
CA SER A 103 8.58 10.53 1.85
C SER A 103 8.37 11.20 0.49
N ASN A 104 9.13 10.81 -0.55
CA ASN A 104 8.98 11.34 -1.90
C ASN A 104 7.83 10.71 -2.70
N ARG A 105 7.19 9.66 -2.16
CA ARG A 105 6.13 8.88 -2.81
C ARG A 105 4.79 9.06 -2.10
N LEU A 106 4.26 10.28 -2.13
CA LEU A 106 3.02 10.66 -1.42
C LEU A 106 1.82 9.81 -1.86
N GLU A 107 1.76 9.43 -3.14
CA GLU A 107 0.72 8.57 -3.69
C GLU A 107 0.70 7.18 -3.06
N VAL A 108 1.88 6.65 -2.70
CA VAL A 108 2.00 5.38 -1.97
C VAL A 108 1.48 5.55 -0.56
N LEU A 109 1.91 6.59 0.16
CA LEU A 109 1.46 6.88 1.53
C LEU A 109 -0.06 7.09 1.61
N ASP A 110 -0.66 7.75 0.61
CA ASP A 110 -2.10 7.91 0.51
C ASP A 110 -2.81 6.59 0.21
N ASN A 111 -2.21 5.74 -0.64
CA ASN A 111 -2.72 4.40 -0.87
C ASN A 111 -2.70 3.56 0.42
N ILE A 112 -1.61 3.61 1.20
CA ILE A 112 -1.48 2.94 2.50
C ILE A 112 -2.65 3.32 3.42
N ARG A 113 -2.96 4.62 3.53
CA ARG A 113 -4.08 5.09 4.36
C ARG A 113 -5.42 4.54 3.87
N LYS A 114 -5.66 4.58 2.55
CA LYS A 114 -6.89 4.06 1.94
C LYS A 114 -7.06 2.56 2.15
N VAL A 115 -5.99 1.76 2.04
CA VAL A 115 -6.08 0.32 2.29
C VAL A 115 -6.27 -0.01 3.76
N CYS A 116 -5.73 0.79 4.70
CA CYS A 116 -6.04 0.65 6.12
C CYS A 116 -7.54 0.87 6.40
N GLU A 117 -8.10 1.96 5.86
CA GLU A 117 -9.53 2.28 5.97
C GLU A 117 -10.40 1.19 5.33
N LEU A 118 -10.06 0.74 4.12
CA LEU A 118 -10.77 -0.32 3.40
C LEU A 118 -10.88 -1.61 4.22
N ASN A 119 -9.84 -1.95 4.97
CA ASN A 119 -9.80 -3.14 5.82
C ASN A 119 -10.24 -2.88 7.26
N LYS A 120 -10.63 -1.64 7.60
CA LYS A 120 -11.03 -1.22 8.95
C LYS A 120 -9.94 -1.48 10.00
N LEU A 121 -8.68 -1.24 9.62
CA LEU A 121 -7.51 -1.44 10.46
C LEU A 121 -6.91 -0.10 10.86
N GLU A 122 -6.55 0.02 12.14
CA GLU A 122 -5.84 1.19 12.66
C GLU A 122 -4.34 0.94 12.63
N CYS A 123 -3.67 1.39 11.56
CA CYS A 123 -2.22 1.35 11.44
C CYS A 123 -1.65 2.77 11.52
N LYS A 124 -0.48 2.92 12.15
CA LYS A 124 0.28 4.18 12.12
C LYS A 124 0.98 4.28 10.78
N VAL A 125 0.84 5.41 10.08
CA VAL A 125 1.54 5.65 8.80
C VAL A 125 2.57 6.75 9.00
N ILE A 126 3.85 6.41 8.86
CA ILE A 126 4.97 7.34 9.06
C ILE A 126 5.80 7.44 7.79
N ILE A 127 6.19 8.66 7.43
CA ILE A 127 7.06 8.91 6.29
C ILE A 127 8.51 8.57 6.62
N MET A 128 9.21 7.89 5.72
CA MET A 128 10.63 7.62 5.83
C MET A 128 11.40 8.62 4.96
N ILE A 129 12.20 9.47 5.59
CA ILE A 129 13.09 10.41 4.91
C ILE A 129 14.42 9.70 4.64
N ILE A 130 14.66 9.32 3.39
CA ILE A 130 15.95 8.79 2.96
C ILE A 130 16.81 9.99 2.56
N ASN A 131 17.68 10.44 3.46
CA ASN A 131 18.71 11.42 3.10
C ASN A 131 19.90 10.70 2.45
N ASP A 132 20.43 11.23 1.35
CA ASP A 132 21.64 10.74 0.64
C ASP A 132 22.94 10.72 1.48
N ARG A 133 22.87 10.99 2.79
CA ARG A 133 24.01 11.03 3.72
C ARG A 133 24.24 9.75 4.53
N PHE A 134 23.96 8.59 3.94
CA PHE A 134 24.58 7.33 4.35
C PHE A 134 25.70 6.93 3.40
N SER A 135 26.67 7.83 3.17
CA SER A 135 27.97 7.42 2.62
C SER A 135 28.79 6.83 3.76
N ILE A 136 28.83 5.50 3.84
CA ILE A 136 29.84 4.78 4.64
C ILE A 136 31.20 5.22 4.08
N SER A 137 31.89 6.08 4.81
CA SER A 137 33.27 6.43 4.51
C SER A 137 34.10 5.20 4.87
N TYR A 138 34.54 4.43 3.86
CA TYR A 138 35.56 3.41 4.07
C TYR A 138 36.87 4.13 4.46
N HIS A 139 37.12 4.29 5.76
CA HIS A 139 38.48 4.54 6.22
C HIS A 139 39.26 3.25 6.09
N HIS A 140 40.08 3.20 5.04
CA HIS A 140 41.15 2.23 4.90
C HIS A 140 42.14 2.42 6.05
N TRP A 141 42.45 1.37 6.81
CA TRP A 141 43.44 1.39 7.87
C TRP A 141 44.05 -0.02 8.02
N PRO A 142 45.35 -0.10 8.31
CA PRO A 142 46.50 0.31 7.50
C PRO A 142 47.05 -0.84 6.61
#